data_AF-A0A671WC72-F1
#
_entry.id   AF-A0A671WC72-F1
#
_cell.length_a   1.000
_cell.length_b   1.000
_cell.length_c   1.000
_cell.angle_alpha   90.00
_cell.angle_beta   90.00
_cell.angle_gamma   90.00
#
_symmetry.space_group_name_H-M   'P 1'
#
loop_
_entity.id
_entity.type
_entity.pdbx_description
1 polymer ?
#
loop_
_entity_poly.entity_id
_entity_poly.type
_entity_poly.pdbx_seq_one_letter_code
_entity_poly.pdbx_strand_id
1 'polypeptide(L)'
;QNDIISKSLLVRPGSPAVYQLNPKKEEIGSLRRMTLGEKDQNKTNRAILLVGETGTGKSTLINTLVNYTMGVKWEDDVWFQIVKEEKKRQSESQTSDVIVYQIFGFEGKTLPYSLTIIDTPGYGATKGIERDVIISERLLDWFRSANGVHEIHAVGLVLKATENRLDDRLMYIFDSVVSLFGKDMEQNIVALITHSSGTTYKNALEALEDANIKCAKDENNQPVHFLFDNCQQENRTEDMEEEFQLAFTKTSKGLKKFTDFLRETTPQQLKTTVEVLNERIRLTACIQNLKERIQLTELKQREIQQTQEALKKHEEEMKNDEKFTVEVDEVYKEKQTIRAGWWLGFFYEGATCCTVCEENCHRTGCTIAPNPKSCEVMKDGRCTSCTRKCPVSAHVKENWIYVTKTRKVKKTLQDVKKKYEKEKSDFESLLKNLTKEMEELEKGKDQMLEETFQHVVNLEQIALKVDSVSTHVHLDFLLAKMKEKGDTEKFQKLKAMKRRVEEDKGFIAALQYSFSKLKSFGKTVKGAIPW
;
A
#
# COMPACT_ATOMS: atom_id res chain seq x y z
N GLN A 1 28.20 1.32 -29.97
CA GLN A 1 28.28 -0.03 -29.38
C GLN A 1 29.69 -0.32 -28.89
N ASN A 2 30.76 -0.15 -29.69
CA ASN A 2 32.15 -0.38 -29.25
C ASN A 2 32.57 0.37 -27.97
N ASP A 3 32.15 1.64 -27.79
CA ASP A 3 32.41 2.41 -26.55
C ASP A 3 31.68 1.84 -25.31
N ILE A 4 30.54 1.19 -25.51
CA ILE A 4 29.77 0.58 -24.41
C ILE A 4 30.39 -0.76 -24.04
N ILE A 5 30.79 -1.54 -25.04
CA ILE A 5 31.50 -2.81 -24.87
C ILE A 5 32.78 -2.59 -24.06
N SER A 6 33.59 -1.58 -24.39
CA SER A 6 34.84 -1.29 -23.67
C SER A 6 34.65 -0.88 -22.21
N LYS A 7 33.46 -0.35 -21.86
CA LYS A 7 33.08 0.05 -20.50
C LYS A 7 32.29 -1.03 -19.74
N SER A 8 31.99 -2.15 -20.38
CA SER A 8 31.20 -3.25 -19.85
C SER A 8 32.07 -4.46 -19.52
N LEU A 9 31.59 -5.34 -18.65
CA LEU A 9 32.28 -6.57 -18.29
C LEU A 9 31.74 -7.74 -19.14
N LEU A 10 32.61 -8.45 -19.86
CA LEU A 10 32.21 -9.70 -20.54
C LEU A 10 31.82 -10.75 -19.49
N VAL A 11 30.57 -11.21 -19.53
CA VAL A 11 30.02 -12.22 -18.61
C VAL A 11 30.06 -13.60 -19.24
N ARG A 12 29.61 -13.70 -20.50
CA ARG A 12 29.57 -14.96 -21.25
C ARG A 12 30.09 -14.74 -22.67
N PRO A 13 31.19 -15.41 -23.08
CA PRO A 13 31.59 -15.46 -24.48
C PRO A 13 30.61 -16.36 -25.26
N GLY A 14 30.43 -16.10 -26.55
CA GLY A 14 29.53 -16.86 -27.41
C GLY A 14 28.82 -15.96 -28.42
N SER A 15 27.79 -16.52 -29.06
CA SER A 15 26.93 -15.82 -30.01
C SER A 15 25.51 -15.79 -29.42
N PRO A 16 25.01 -14.67 -28.87
CA PRO A 16 25.70 -13.39 -28.71
C PRO A 16 26.65 -13.36 -27.49
N ALA A 17 27.66 -12.50 -27.56
CA ALA A 17 28.53 -12.21 -26.43
C ALA A 17 27.76 -11.35 -25.41
N VAL A 18 27.69 -11.81 -24.16
CA VAL A 18 26.90 -11.17 -23.10
C VAL A 18 27.78 -10.27 -22.24
N TYR A 19 27.43 -8.99 -22.15
CA TYR A 19 28.16 -7.97 -21.39
C TYR A 19 27.31 -7.41 -20.25
N GLN A 20 27.86 -7.36 -19.04
CA GLN A 20 27.28 -6.66 -17.90
C GLN A 20 27.59 -5.18 -17.98
N LEU A 21 26.54 -4.37 -18.07
CA LEU A 21 26.60 -2.91 -18.01
C LEU A 21 26.95 -2.45 -16.59
N ASN A 22 27.66 -1.33 -16.50
CA ASN A 22 28.07 -0.68 -15.26
C ASN A 22 27.34 0.67 -15.07
N PRO A 23 26.03 0.69 -14.76
CA PRO A 23 25.31 1.94 -14.52
C PRO A 23 25.75 2.59 -13.20
N LYS A 24 25.65 3.92 -13.13
CA LYS A 24 25.87 4.70 -11.90
C LYS A 24 24.80 4.29 -10.88
N LYS A 25 25.24 3.80 -9.72
CA LYS A 25 24.36 3.45 -8.61
C LYS A 25 24.22 4.63 -7.65
N GLU A 26 22.99 5.04 -7.38
CA GLU A 26 22.64 6.04 -6.37
C GLU A 26 21.65 5.44 -5.38
N GLU A 27 21.88 5.66 -4.09
CA GLU A 27 20.96 5.32 -3.00
C GLU A 27 20.46 6.63 -2.36
N ILE A 28 19.17 6.92 -2.50
CA ILE A 28 18.54 8.14 -1.99
C ILE A 28 17.44 7.71 -1.02
N GLY A 29 17.75 7.59 0.27
CA GLY A 29 16.80 7.03 1.25
C GLY A 29 16.42 5.59 0.91
N SER A 30 15.14 5.31 0.72
CA SER A 30 14.63 4.00 0.27
C SER A 30 14.82 3.74 -1.23
N LEU A 31 15.22 4.76 -2.00
CA LEU A 31 15.30 4.71 -3.46
C LEU A 31 16.64 4.12 -3.92
N ARG A 32 16.62 3.02 -4.69
CA ARG A 32 17.79 2.55 -5.43
C ARG A 32 17.64 2.91 -6.91
N ARG A 33 18.58 3.71 -7.42
CA ARG A 33 18.62 4.16 -8.81
C ARG A 33 19.88 3.64 -9.51
N MET A 34 19.68 3.18 -10.75
CA MET A 34 20.71 2.67 -11.64
C MET A 34 20.63 3.47 -12.94
N THR A 35 21.58 4.38 -13.18
CA THR A 35 21.55 5.28 -14.33
C THR A 35 22.62 4.90 -15.36
N LEU A 36 22.19 4.69 -16.60
CA LEU A 36 23.03 4.44 -17.77
C LEU A 36 22.97 5.67 -18.69
N GLY A 37 24.15 6.22 -19.02
CA GLY A 37 24.27 7.43 -19.84
C GLY A 37 23.99 8.73 -19.06
N GLU A 38 23.87 9.83 -19.80
CA GLU A 38 23.67 11.18 -19.26
C GLU A 38 22.34 11.76 -19.71
N LYS A 39 21.59 12.37 -18.78
CA LYS A 39 20.26 12.93 -19.04
C LYS A 39 20.36 14.21 -19.86
N ASP A 40 19.79 14.21 -21.06
CA ASP A 40 19.51 15.43 -21.82
C ASP A 40 18.17 16.03 -21.35
N GLN A 41 18.20 17.27 -20.85
CA GLN A 41 17.00 17.96 -20.35
C GLN A 41 16.01 18.31 -21.47
N ASN A 42 16.45 18.34 -22.73
CA ASN A 42 15.60 18.63 -23.88
C ASN A 42 14.87 17.40 -24.40
N LYS A 43 15.23 16.20 -23.93
CA LYS A 43 14.59 14.95 -24.34
C LYS A 43 13.47 14.59 -23.38
N THR A 44 12.36 14.14 -23.96
CA THR A 44 11.26 13.59 -23.18
C THR A 44 11.67 12.24 -22.60
N ASN A 45 11.05 11.87 -21.48
CA ASN A 45 11.31 10.61 -20.80
C ASN A 45 9.99 9.84 -20.63
N ARG A 46 10.03 8.53 -20.85
CA ARG A 46 8.89 7.63 -20.65
C ARG A 46 9.15 6.72 -19.46
N ALA A 47 8.22 6.66 -18.52
CA ALA A 47 8.32 5.88 -17.29
C ALA A 47 7.38 4.68 -17.31
N ILE A 48 7.92 3.49 -17.01
CA ILE A 48 7.18 2.22 -16.97
C ILE A 48 7.35 1.62 -15.58
N LEU A 49 6.26 1.16 -14.97
CA LEU A 49 6.30 0.32 -13.77
C LEU A 49 6.07 -1.14 -14.15
N LEU A 50 6.94 -2.04 -13.72
CA LEU A 50 6.81 -3.48 -13.98
C LEU A 50 6.39 -4.21 -12.70
N VAL A 51 5.31 -4.99 -12.81
CA VAL A 51 4.72 -5.75 -11.69
C VAL A 51 4.45 -7.17 -12.15
N GLY A 52 4.79 -8.15 -11.32
CA GLY A 52 4.50 -9.56 -11.58
C GLY A 52 5.17 -10.46 -10.57
N GLU A 53 4.89 -11.75 -10.63
CA GLU A 53 5.49 -12.73 -9.72
C GLU A 53 7.02 -12.87 -9.93
N THR A 54 7.69 -13.51 -8.97
CA THR A 54 9.07 -13.96 -9.17
C THR A 54 9.11 -14.98 -10.31
N GLY A 55 10.09 -14.85 -11.21
CA GLY A 55 10.29 -15.80 -12.30
C GLY A 55 9.42 -15.55 -13.54
N THR A 56 8.57 -14.53 -13.58
CA THR A 56 7.80 -14.13 -14.80
C THR A 56 8.65 -13.41 -15.85
N GLY A 57 9.97 -13.36 -15.70
CA GLY A 57 10.86 -12.76 -16.69
C GLY A 57 10.96 -11.22 -16.65
N LYS A 58 10.55 -10.54 -15.56
CA LYS A 58 10.71 -9.07 -15.41
C LYS A 58 12.14 -8.59 -15.68
N SER A 59 13.13 -9.21 -15.04
CA SER A 59 14.55 -8.84 -15.21
C SER A 59 15.02 -9.04 -16.65
N THR A 60 14.59 -10.12 -17.30
CA THR A 60 14.88 -10.37 -18.70
C THR A 60 14.23 -9.32 -19.59
N LEU A 61 12.97 -8.96 -19.33
CA LEU A 61 12.27 -7.89 -20.05
C LEU A 61 12.95 -6.53 -19.89
N ILE A 62 13.47 -6.20 -18.70
CA ILE A 62 14.28 -4.99 -18.48
C ILE A 62 15.51 -4.99 -19.37
N ASN A 63 16.28 -6.09 -19.39
CA ASN A 63 17.45 -6.22 -20.27
C ASN A 63 17.04 -6.09 -21.74
N THR A 64 15.94 -6.71 -22.15
CA THR A 64 15.40 -6.59 -23.51
C THR A 64 15.03 -5.16 -23.89
N LEU A 65 14.35 -4.41 -23.01
CA LEU A 65 14.02 -2.99 -23.21
C LEU A 65 15.27 -2.12 -23.32
N VAL A 66 16.31 -2.39 -22.51
CA VAL A 66 17.59 -1.68 -22.55
C VAL A 66 18.29 -1.91 -23.89
N ASN A 67 18.43 -3.17 -24.34
CA ASN A 67 19.04 -3.50 -25.64
C ASN A 67 18.25 -2.86 -26.80
N TYR A 68 16.93 -2.91 -26.75
CA TYR A 68 16.07 -2.27 -27.75
C TYR A 68 16.28 -0.75 -27.79
N THR A 69 16.34 -0.09 -26.64
CA THR A 69 16.61 1.35 -26.52
C THR A 69 17.97 1.71 -27.09
N MET A 70 18.99 0.89 -26.82
CA MET A 70 20.37 1.06 -27.32
C MET A 70 20.51 0.77 -28.83
N GLY A 71 19.49 0.22 -29.48
CA GLY A 71 19.48 -0.11 -30.90
C GLY A 71 20.30 -1.36 -31.24
N VAL A 72 20.38 -2.32 -30.31
CA VAL A 72 21.02 -3.62 -30.56
C VAL A 72 20.17 -4.43 -31.53
N LYS A 73 20.82 -4.97 -32.56
CA LYS A 73 20.22 -5.81 -33.61
C LYS A 73 20.70 -7.24 -33.49
N TRP A 74 20.03 -8.13 -34.21
CA TRP A 74 20.40 -9.55 -34.27
C TRP A 74 21.84 -9.75 -34.75
N GLU A 75 22.21 -9.00 -35.80
CA GLU A 75 23.50 -9.10 -36.50
C GLU A 75 24.68 -8.58 -35.68
N ASP A 76 24.42 -7.77 -34.64
CA ASP A 76 25.48 -7.20 -33.81
C ASP A 76 26.17 -8.27 -32.95
N ASP A 77 25.53 -9.44 -32.78
CA ASP A 77 26.03 -10.59 -32.02
C ASP A 77 26.50 -10.27 -30.59
N VAL A 78 25.85 -9.27 -29.98
CA VAL A 78 26.10 -8.83 -28.60
C VAL A 78 24.80 -8.69 -27.83
N TRP A 79 24.87 -8.91 -26.52
CA TRP A 79 23.74 -8.71 -25.61
C TRP A 79 24.19 -8.02 -24.33
N PHE A 80 23.46 -7.01 -23.89
CA PHE A 80 23.78 -6.27 -22.66
C PHE A 80 22.84 -6.64 -21.51
N GLN A 81 23.39 -6.81 -20.31
CA GLN A 81 22.64 -7.03 -19.07
C GLN A 81 22.84 -5.84 -18.14
N ILE A 82 21.76 -5.19 -17.71
CA ILE A 82 21.79 -4.13 -16.69
C ILE A 82 21.40 -4.67 -15.31
N VAL A 83 20.50 -5.65 -15.27
CA VAL A 83 20.10 -6.34 -14.05
C VAL A 83 21.17 -7.39 -13.74
N LYS A 84 21.85 -7.25 -12.60
CA LYS A 84 22.82 -8.26 -12.14
C LYS A 84 22.05 -9.50 -11.68
N GLU A 85 22.29 -10.64 -12.33
CA GLU A 85 21.80 -11.93 -11.86
C GLU A 85 22.60 -12.35 -10.62
N GLU A 86 22.00 -12.29 -9.44
CA GLU A 86 22.59 -12.94 -8.26
C GLU A 86 22.43 -14.46 -8.43
N LYS A 87 23.43 -15.25 -8.00
CA LYS A 87 23.36 -16.73 -8.04
C LYS A 87 22.37 -17.30 -7.01
N LYS A 88 21.12 -16.84 -7.03
CA LYS A 88 20.00 -17.37 -6.23
C LYS A 88 19.16 -18.30 -7.09
N ARG A 89 18.52 -19.30 -6.45
CA ARG A 89 17.61 -20.23 -7.13
C ARG A 89 16.49 -19.45 -7.84
N GLN A 90 15.98 -19.93 -8.98
CA GLN A 90 14.86 -19.30 -9.71
C GLN A 90 13.61 -19.10 -8.85
N SER A 91 13.47 -19.85 -7.75
CA SER A 91 12.39 -19.75 -6.76
C SER A 91 12.53 -18.55 -5.80
N GLU A 92 13.66 -17.85 -5.81
CA GLU A 92 13.95 -16.72 -4.92
C GLU A 92 13.94 -15.41 -5.72
N SER A 93 13.35 -14.37 -5.13
CA SER A 93 13.28 -13.05 -5.76
C SER A 93 14.69 -12.48 -5.93
N GLN A 94 15.08 -12.23 -7.18
CA GLN A 94 16.39 -11.65 -7.54
C GLN A 94 16.48 -10.19 -7.11
N THR A 95 15.37 -9.45 -7.12
CA THR A 95 15.28 -8.05 -6.66
C THR A 95 14.79 -8.01 -5.21
N SER A 96 15.60 -7.46 -4.29
CA SER A 96 15.22 -7.36 -2.88
C SER A 96 14.38 -6.12 -2.55
N ASP A 97 14.41 -5.11 -3.42
CA ASP A 97 13.85 -3.78 -3.26
C ASP A 97 13.33 -3.22 -4.59
N VAL A 98 12.59 -2.10 -4.58
CA VAL A 98 12.21 -1.39 -5.79
C VAL A 98 13.46 -0.72 -6.38
N ILE A 99 13.74 -0.96 -7.66
CA ILE A 99 14.90 -0.39 -8.36
C ILE A 99 14.43 0.40 -9.57
N VAL A 100 14.94 1.61 -9.74
CA VAL A 100 14.73 2.37 -10.98
C VAL A 100 15.95 2.34 -11.87
N TYR A 101 15.73 1.87 -13.09
CA TYR A 101 16.68 1.91 -14.18
C TYR A 101 16.38 3.13 -15.06
N GLN A 102 17.36 4.00 -15.23
CA GLN A 102 17.28 5.15 -16.11
C GLN A 102 18.23 4.95 -17.28
N ILE A 103 17.70 5.05 -18.50
CA ILE A 103 18.44 4.83 -19.73
C ILE A 103 18.39 6.13 -20.53
N PHE A 104 19.52 6.83 -20.59
CA PHE A 104 19.70 8.13 -21.22
C PHE A 104 20.80 8.09 -22.29
N GLY A 105 20.78 9.05 -23.23
CA GLY A 105 21.83 9.22 -24.24
C GLY A 105 21.70 8.25 -25.43
N PHE A 106 20.56 7.58 -25.54
CA PHE A 106 20.23 6.65 -26.62
C PHE A 106 19.04 7.14 -27.47
N GLU A 107 18.61 8.38 -27.25
CA GLU A 107 17.52 8.99 -27.99
C GLU A 107 17.90 9.13 -29.47
N GLY A 108 16.99 8.75 -30.37
CA GLY A 108 17.22 8.73 -31.81
C GLY A 108 17.92 7.47 -32.34
N LYS A 109 18.24 6.48 -31.48
CA LYS A 109 18.59 5.13 -31.94
C LYS A 109 17.33 4.40 -32.38
N THR A 110 16.61 3.82 -31.41
CA THR A 110 15.33 3.16 -31.66
C THR A 110 14.16 4.01 -31.18
N LEU A 111 14.35 4.74 -30.07
CA LEU A 111 13.32 5.52 -29.41
C LEU A 111 13.62 7.02 -29.50
N PRO A 112 12.61 7.89 -29.69
CA PRO A 112 12.82 9.34 -29.73
C PRO A 112 12.95 9.97 -28.33
N TYR A 113 12.82 9.16 -27.27
CA TYR A 113 12.76 9.57 -25.86
C TYR A 113 13.66 8.70 -24.99
N SER A 114 14.00 9.19 -23.80
CA SER A 114 14.66 8.41 -22.75
C SER A 114 13.69 7.44 -22.08
N LEU A 115 14.22 6.40 -21.44
CA LEU A 115 13.41 5.40 -20.76
C LEU A 115 13.74 5.30 -19.28
N THR A 116 12.71 5.28 -18.44
CA THR A 116 12.79 4.99 -17.01
C THR A 116 11.96 3.74 -16.72
N ILE A 117 12.54 2.73 -16.11
CA ILE A 117 11.87 1.48 -15.76
C ILE A 117 11.93 1.29 -14.25
N ILE A 118 10.78 1.17 -13.61
CA ILE A 118 10.61 0.90 -12.19
C ILE A 118 10.39 -0.60 -12.04
N ASP A 119 11.40 -1.31 -11.57
CA ASP A 119 11.35 -2.73 -11.25
C ASP A 119 10.85 -2.93 -9.83
N THR A 120 9.79 -3.74 -9.68
CA THR A 120 9.31 -4.15 -8.36
C THR A 120 9.81 -5.56 -8.04
N PRO A 121 10.12 -5.87 -6.77
CA PRO A 121 10.34 -7.25 -6.35
C PRO A 121 9.17 -8.14 -6.78
N GLY A 122 9.43 -9.43 -6.98
CA GLY A 122 8.34 -10.35 -7.27
C GLY A 122 7.34 -10.38 -6.11
N TYR A 123 6.17 -9.78 -6.32
CA TYR A 123 5.08 -9.76 -5.34
C TYR A 123 4.67 -11.20 -4.97
N GLY A 124 4.24 -11.39 -3.73
CA GLY A 124 3.88 -12.71 -3.22
C GLY A 124 5.05 -13.71 -3.15
N ALA A 125 6.31 -13.27 -3.22
CA ALA A 125 7.48 -14.15 -2.97
C ALA A 125 7.38 -14.87 -1.60
N THR A 126 8.18 -15.91 -1.39
CA THR A 126 8.22 -16.77 -0.18
C THR A 126 8.28 -16.06 1.18
N LYS A 127 8.46 -14.74 1.21
CA LYS A 127 8.51 -13.88 2.41
C LYS A 127 7.16 -13.30 2.87
N GLY A 128 6.06 -13.48 2.14
CA GLY A 128 4.68 -13.20 2.61
C GLY A 128 4.16 -11.76 2.46
N ILE A 129 2.89 -11.57 2.85
CA ILE A 129 2.04 -10.36 2.69
C ILE A 129 2.66 -9.11 3.32
N GLU A 130 3.36 -9.24 4.45
CA GLU A 130 4.02 -8.11 5.12
C GLU A 130 5.01 -7.40 4.18
N ARG A 131 5.67 -8.16 3.30
CA ARG A 131 6.59 -7.58 2.33
C ARG A 131 5.88 -6.78 1.24
N ASP A 132 4.66 -7.17 0.88
CA ASP A 132 3.86 -6.50 -0.14
C ASP A 132 3.30 -5.16 0.39
N VAL A 133 3.00 -5.08 1.69
CA VAL A 133 2.72 -3.80 2.39
C VAL A 133 3.93 -2.87 2.31
N ILE A 134 5.13 -3.37 2.61
CA ILE A 134 6.37 -2.58 2.54
C ILE A 134 6.65 -2.10 1.11
N ILE A 135 6.41 -2.92 0.08
CA ILE A 135 6.58 -2.49 -1.32
C ILE A 135 5.62 -1.35 -1.65
N SER A 136 4.38 -1.41 -1.15
CA SER A 136 3.38 -0.36 -1.35
C SER A 136 3.76 0.95 -0.65
N GLU A 137 4.27 0.88 0.59
CA GLU A 137 4.83 2.02 1.31
C GLU A 137 6.04 2.64 0.57
N ARG A 138 6.89 1.81 -0.03
CA ARG A 138 8.01 2.28 -0.85
C ARG A 138 7.53 2.98 -2.10
N LEU A 139 6.60 2.39 -2.87
CA LEU A 139 6.05 3.05 -4.05
C LEU A 139 5.42 4.41 -3.71
N LEU A 140 4.76 4.52 -2.55
CA LEU A 140 4.23 5.78 -2.07
C LEU A 140 5.31 6.84 -1.80
N ASP A 141 6.38 6.46 -1.11
CA ASP A 141 7.54 7.33 -0.85
C ASP A 141 8.18 7.82 -2.17
N TRP A 142 8.31 6.91 -3.14
CA TRP A 142 8.79 7.20 -4.48
C TRP A 142 7.92 8.22 -5.22
N PHE A 143 6.60 8.09 -5.17
CA PHE A 143 5.70 8.99 -5.90
C PHE A 143 5.64 10.40 -5.30
N ARG A 144 5.98 10.53 -4.01
CA ARG A 144 6.02 11.81 -3.28
C ARG A 144 7.37 12.51 -3.31
N SER A 145 8.46 11.74 -3.36
CA SER A 145 9.82 12.30 -3.29
C SER A 145 10.06 13.30 -4.41
N ALA A 146 10.67 14.46 -4.11
CA ALA A 146 11.02 15.47 -5.10
C ALA A 146 11.98 14.94 -6.18
N ASN A 147 12.76 13.91 -5.84
CA ASN A 147 13.64 13.22 -6.77
C ASN A 147 12.99 11.95 -7.35
N GLY A 148 11.71 11.72 -7.10
CA GLY A 148 10.97 10.51 -7.42
C GLY A 148 10.42 10.45 -8.84
N VAL A 149 9.44 9.57 -9.05
CA VAL A 149 8.69 9.46 -10.31
C VAL A 149 7.31 10.05 -10.09
N HIS A 150 6.98 11.11 -10.83
CA HIS A 150 5.70 11.82 -10.69
C HIS A 150 4.70 11.51 -11.79
N GLU A 151 5.17 10.91 -12.88
CA GLU A 151 4.36 10.55 -14.05
C GLU A 151 4.74 9.15 -14.52
N ILE A 152 3.74 8.36 -14.92
CA ILE A 152 3.91 7.03 -15.48
C ILE A 152 3.15 6.94 -16.80
N HIS A 153 3.78 6.31 -17.79
CA HIS A 153 3.21 6.08 -19.11
C HIS A 153 2.57 4.70 -19.20
N ALA A 154 3.14 3.70 -18.53
CA ALA A 154 2.52 2.37 -18.44
C ALA A 154 2.81 1.66 -17.12
N VAL A 155 1.84 0.88 -16.67
CA VAL A 155 2.01 -0.16 -15.65
C VAL A 155 1.89 -1.52 -16.35
N GLY A 156 3.01 -2.23 -16.46
CA GLY A 156 3.09 -3.53 -17.10
C GLY A 156 2.83 -4.67 -16.11
N LEU A 157 1.72 -5.38 -16.30
CA LEU A 157 1.42 -6.64 -15.61
C LEU A 157 2.15 -7.78 -16.34
N VAL A 158 3.24 -8.27 -15.74
CA VAL A 158 4.17 -9.22 -16.37
C VAL A 158 3.76 -10.67 -16.04
N LEU A 159 3.39 -11.42 -17.08
CA LEU A 159 2.92 -12.81 -17.02
C LEU A 159 3.72 -13.71 -17.96
N LYS A 160 3.72 -15.03 -17.73
CA LYS A 160 4.21 -16.00 -18.72
C LYS A 160 3.07 -16.41 -19.64
N ALA A 161 3.38 -16.68 -20.90
CA ALA A 161 2.40 -17.16 -21.87
C ALA A 161 1.80 -18.52 -21.49
N THR A 162 2.50 -19.34 -20.71
CA THR A 162 2.02 -20.63 -20.24
C THR A 162 1.12 -20.54 -19.00
N GLU A 163 0.89 -19.35 -18.46
CA GLU A 163 -0.05 -19.18 -17.34
C GLU A 163 -1.47 -19.41 -17.84
N ASN A 164 -1.97 -20.62 -17.64
CA ASN A 164 -3.28 -21.04 -18.11
C ASN A 164 -4.41 -20.68 -17.12
N ARG A 165 -4.04 -20.27 -15.91
CA ARG A 165 -4.91 -19.76 -14.85
C ARG A 165 -4.09 -18.80 -14.01
N LEU A 166 -4.68 -17.68 -13.59
CA LEU A 166 -4.13 -16.92 -12.46
C LEU A 166 -4.43 -17.74 -11.21
N ASP A 167 -3.40 -18.38 -10.66
CA ASP A 167 -3.54 -19.00 -9.35
C ASP A 167 -3.88 -17.93 -8.29
N ASP A 168 -4.29 -18.37 -7.10
CA ASP A 168 -4.67 -17.46 -6.01
C ASP A 168 -3.60 -16.41 -5.69
N ARG A 169 -2.34 -16.75 -5.99
CA ARG A 169 -1.18 -15.88 -5.80
C ARG A 169 -1.11 -14.80 -6.87
N LEU A 170 -1.12 -15.12 -8.16
CA LEU A 170 -1.08 -14.13 -9.23
C LEU A 170 -2.27 -13.17 -9.15
N MET A 171 -3.43 -13.70 -8.78
CA MET A 171 -4.62 -12.90 -8.52
C MET A 171 -4.39 -11.90 -7.39
N TYR A 172 -3.85 -12.35 -6.25
CA TYR A 172 -3.48 -11.47 -5.15
C TYR A 172 -2.49 -10.38 -5.57
N ILE A 173 -1.50 -10.72 -6.40
CA ILE A 173 -0.47 -9.79 -6.86
C ILE A 173 -1.10 -8.64 -7.66
N PHE A 174 -1.93 -8.96 -8.64
CA PHE A 174 -2.57 -7.95 -9.47
C PHE A 174 -3.62 -7.16 -8.71
N ASP A 175 -4.43 -7.81 -7.85
CA ASP A 175 -5.36 -7.10 -6.99
C ASP A 175 -4.64 -6.08 -6.11
N SER A 176 -3.56 -6.52 -5.44
CA SER A 176 -2.76 -5.68 -4.56
C SER A 176 -2.20 -4.47 -5.29
N VAL A 177 -1.63 -4.65 -6.49
CA VAL A 177 -1.04 -3.57 -7.27
C VAL A 177 -2.07 -2.64 -7.87
N VAL A 178 -3.13 -3.17 -8.50
CA VAL A 178 -4.20 -2.35 -9.09
C VAL A 178 -4.90 -1.52 -8.02
N SER A 179 -5.01 -2.04 -6.80
CA SER A 179 -5.60 -1.34 -5.65
C SER A 179 -4.81 -0.10 -5.20
N LEU A 180 -3.54 0.04 -5.60
CA LEU A 180 -2.69 1.19 -5.29
C LEU A 180 -3.06 2.41 -6.13
N PHE A 181 -3.59 2.20 -7.33
CA PHE A 181 -3.74 3.24 -8.33
C PHE A 181 -5.08 3.97 -8.27
N GLY A 182 -5.06 5.22 -8.70
CA GLY A 182 -6.26 6.01 -9.00
C GLY A 182 -6.98 5.51 -10.25
N LYS A 183 -8.28 5.84 -10.37
CA LYS A 183 -9.11 5.48 -11.54
C LYS A 183 -8.55 5.98 -12.88
N ASP A 184 -7.77 7.06 -12.83
CA ASP A 184 -7.07 7.65 -13.98
C ASP A 184 -6.01 6.74 -14.60
N MET A 185 -5.56 5.69 -13.90
CA MET A 185 -4.52 4.78 -14.38
C MET A 185 -5.02 3.62 -15.25
N GLU A 186 -6.34 3.39 -15.35
CA GLU A 186 -6.89 2.18 -16.00
C GLU A 186 -6.36 2.01 -17.43
N GLN A 187 -6.34 3.08 -18.22
CA GLN A 187 -5.88 3.09 -19.61
C GLN A 187 -4.36 2.97 -19.78
N ASN A 188 -3.60 3.03 -18.68
CA ASN A 188 -2.14 2.92 -18.68
C ASN A 188 -1.68 1.54 -18.16
N ILE A 189 -2.59 0.70 -17.65
CA ILE A 189 -2.28 -0.66 -17.20
C ILE A 189 -2.39 -1.61 -18.38
N VAL A 190 -1.32 -2.35 -18.71
CA VAL A 190 -1.24 -3.25 -19.87
C VAL A 190 -0.61 -4.59 -19.50
N ALA A 191 -0.91 -5.64 -20.26
CA ALA A 191 -0.31 -6.95 -20.07
C ALA A 191 1.00 -7.11 -20.86
N LEU A 192 2.05 -7.57 -20.20
CA LEU A 192 3.35 -7.86 -20.81
C LEU A 192 3.60 -9.38 -20.70
N ILE A 193 3.34 -10.09 -21.79
CA ILE A 193 3.37 -11.56 -21.80
C ILE A 193 4.75 -12.03 -22.27
N THR A 194 5.44 -12.71 -21.37
CA THR A 194 6.79 -13.26 -21.55
C THR A 194 6.73 -14.75 -21.92
N HIS A 195 7.85 -15.34 -22.36
CA HIS A 195 7.92 -16.74 -22.78
C HIS A 195 6.87 -17.10 -23.84
N SER A 196 6.59 -16.17 -24.76
CA SER A 196 5.51 -16.31 -25.75
C SER A 196 5.90 -17.15 -26.97
N SER A 197 6.72 -18.19 -26.77
CA SER A 197 7.10 -19.15 -27.80
C SER A 197 5.89 -20.04 -28.13
N GLY A 198 4.95 -19.56 -28.96
CA GLY A 198 3.75 -20.30 -29.38
C GLY A 198 2.46 -19.49 -29.28
N THR A 199 1.32 -20.17 -29.26
CA THR A 199 -0.03 -19.58 -29.18
C THR A 199 -0.64 -19.58 -27.78
N THR A 200 0.11 -20.09 -26.78
CA THR A 200 -0.34 -20.26 -25.39
C THR A 200 -0.69 -18.96 -24.68
N TYR A 201 -0.20 -17.82 -25.17
CA TYR A 201 -0.48 -16.49 -24.62
C TYR A 201 -1.98 -16.16 -24.54
N LYS A 202 -2.82 -16.79 -25.36
CA LYS A 202 -4.29 -16.64 -25.27
C LYS A 202 -4.83 -17.06 -23.92
N ASN A 203 -4.27 -18.11 -23.31
CA ASN A 203 -4.71 -18.60 -22.00
C ASN A 203 -4.39 -17.57 -20.91
N ALA A 204 -3.25 -16.86 -21.01
CA ALA A 204 -2.89 -15.80 -20.08
C ALA A 204 -3.82 -14.57 -20.21
N LEU A 205 -4.34 -14.29 -21.41
CA LEU A 205 -5.34 -13.24 -21.62
C LEU A 205 -6.71 -13.64 -21.07
N GLU A 206 -7.17 -14.85 -21.37
CA GLU A 206 -8.40 -15.40 -20.80
C GLU A 206 -8.35 -15.37 -19.26
N ALA A 207 -7.19 -15.72 -18.68
CA ALA A 207 -7.00 -15.68 -17.23
C ALA A 207 -7.05 -14.25 -16.65
N LEU A 208 -6.58 -13.23 -17.37
CA LEU A 208 -6.73 -11.82 -16.98
C LEU A 208 -8.18 -11.33 -17.09
N GLU A 209 -8.90 -11.77 -18.13
CA GLU A 209 -10.32 -11.45 -18.34
C GLU A 209 -11.20 -12.10 -17.26
N ASP A 210 -11.00 -13.39 -16.98
CA ASP A 210 -11.70 -14.14 -15.93
C ASP A 210 -11.49 -13.53 -14.53
N ALA A 211 -10.32 -12.94 -14.32
CA ALA A 211 -9.95 -12.25 -13.10
C ALA A 211 -10.53 -10.85 -12.96
N ASN A 212 -11.17 -10.34 -14.02
CA ASN A 212 -11.77 -9.01 -14.07
C ASN A 212 -10.78 -7.90 -13.63
N ILE A 213 -9.52 -8.03 -14.04
CA ILE A 213 -8.48 -7.06 -13.72
C ILE A 213 -8.70 -5.80 -14.56
N LYS A 214 -8.84 -4.65 -13.89
CA LYS A 214 -8.99 -3.36 -14.55
C LYS A 214 -7.69 -2.95 -15.25
N CYS A 215 -7.73 -2.95 -16.57
CA CYS A 215 -6.61 -2.61 -17.44
C CYS A 215 -7.13 -2.01 -18.76
N ALA A 216 -6.21 -1.45 -19.53
CA ALA A 216 -6.52 -0.88 -20.84
C ALA A 216 -7.11 -1.95 -21.75
N LYS A 217 -8.13 -1.56 -22.52
CA LYS A 217 -8.81 -2.44 -23.47
C LYS A 217 -8.69 -1.91 -24.88
N ASP A 218 -8.55 -2.81 -25.83
CA ASP A 218 -8.53 -2.49 -27.25
C ASP A 218 -9.96 -2.33 -27.83
N GLU A 219 -10.05 -2.10 -29.14
CA GLU A 219 -11.32 -1.94 -29.87
C GLU A 219 -12.22 -3.19 -29.80
N ASN A 220 -11.65 -4.36 -29.51
CA ASN A 220 -12.36 -5.62 -29.34
C ASN A 220 -12.71 -5.90 -27.87
N ASN A 221 -12.51 -4.92 -26.98
CA ASN A 221 -12.72 -5.04 -25.54
C ASN A 221 -11.81 -6.11 -24.87
N GLN A 222 -10.68 -6.43 -25.50
CA GLN A 222 -9.66 -7.33 -24.94
C GLN A 222 -8.57 -6.53 -24.20
N PRO A 223 -7.93 -7.10 -23.17
CA PRO A 223 -6.77 -6.49 -22.52
C PRO A 223 -5.68 -6.13 -23.53
N VAL A 224 -5.24 -4.87 -23.52
CA VAL A 224 -4.09 -4.43 -24.32
C VAL A 224 -2.86 -5.20 -23.84
N HIS A 225 -2.21 -5.89 -24.77
CA HIS A 225 -1.11 -6.79 -24.45
C HIS A 225 0.03 -6.74 -25.46
N PHE A 226 1.23 -7.09 -24.98
CA PHE A 226 2.44 -7.14 -25.78
C PHE A 226 3.18 -8.46 -25.49
N LEU A 227 3.72 -9.07 -26.55
CA LEU A 227 4.34 -10.39 -26.49
C LEU A 227 5.86 -10.28 -26.56
N PHE A 228 6.54 -11.01 -25.67
CA PHE A 228 7.99 -11.05 -25.55
C PHE A 228 8.45 -12.50 -25.42
N ASP A 229 9.29 -12.93 -26.36
CA ASP A 229 9.92 -14.24 -26.37
C ASP A 229 11.36 -14.07 -25.86
N ASN A 230 11.53 -14.16 -24.55
CA ASN A 230 12.69 -13.67 -23.76
C ASN A 230 14.02 -14.45 -23.95
N CYS A 231 14.23 -15.09 -25.09
CA CYS A 231 15.36 -15.99 -25.36
C CYS A 231 16.58 -15.30 -26.00
N GLN A 232 16.63 -13.96 -26.05
CA GLN A 232 17.64 -13.23 -26.84
C GLN A 232 19.07 -13.40 -26.34
N GLN A 233 19.24 -13.74 -25.07
CA GLN A 233 20.56 -13.97 -24.51
C GLN A 233 21.11 -15.36 -24.83
N GLU A 234 20.26 -16.35 -25.15
CA GLU A 234 20.68 -17.75 -25.29
C GLU A 234 21.74 -17.96 -26.37
N ASN A 235 22.62 -18.93 -26.14
CA ASN A 235 23.69 -19.21 -27.09
C ASN A 235 23.09 -19.79 -28.37
N ARG A 236 23.34 -19.13 -29.49
CA ARG A 236 22.91 -19.50 -30.85
C ARG A 236 23.72 -20.71 -31.29
N THR A 237 23.27 -21.90 -30.91
CA THR A 237 23.77 -23.15 -31.49
C THR A 237 23.22 -23.29 -32.91
N GLU A 238 24.00 -23.88 -33.83
CA GLU A 238 23.60 -24.06 -35.24
C GLU A 238 22.21 -24.70 -35.38
N ASP A 239 21.90 -25.71 -34.55
CA ASP A 239 20.62 -26.43 -34.59
C ASP A 239 19.39 -25.61 -34.16
N MET A 240 19.58 -24.45 -33.51
CA MET A 240 18.51 -23.65 -32.90
C MET A 240 18.46 -22.20 -33.43
N GLU A 241 19.30 -21.86 -34.41
CA GLU A 241 19.45 -20.49 -34.89
C GLU A 241 18.15 -19.92 -35.48
N GLU A 242 17.43 -20.72 -36.28
CA GLU A 242 16.14 -20.33 -36.86
C GLU A 242 15.09 -20.03 -35.78
N GLU A 243 15.04 -20.84 -34.72
CA GLU A 243 14.11 -20.65 -33.61
C GLU A 243 14.42 -19.36 -32.83
N PHE A 244 15.70 -19.10 -32.55
CA PHE A 244 16.13 -17.88 -31.87
C PHE A 244 15.91 -16.63 -32.73
N GLN A 245 16.11 -16.72 -34.04
CA GLN A 245 15.83 -15.61 -34.96
C GLN A 245 14.32 -15.29 -35.01
N LEU A 246 13.47 -16.33 -34.98
CA LEU A 246 12.03 -16.17 -34.89
C LEU A 246 11.63 -15.52 -33.54
N ALA A 247 12.20 -15.96 -32.42
CA ALA A 247 11.98 -15.38 -31.10
C ALA A 247 12.42 -13.91 -31.03
N PHE A 248 13.58 -13.56 -31.60
CA PHE A 248 14.07 -12.19 -31.71
C PHE A 248 13.11 -11.32 -32.53
N THR A 249 12.63 -11.83 -33.67
CA THR A 249 11.68 -11.13 -34.54
C THR A 249 10.34 -10.89 -33.84
N LYS A 250 9.79 -11.90 -33.17
CA LYS A 250 8.55 -11.77 -32.38
C LYS A 250 8.68 -10.71 -31.29
N THR A 251 9.77 -10.74 -30.54
CA THR A 251 10.02 -9.79 -29.45
C THR A 251 10.25 -8.38 -29.99
N SER A 252 10.96 -8.22 -31.10
CA SER A 252 11.16 -6.92 -31.75
C SER A 252 9.83 -6.31 -32.22
N LYS A 253 8.92 -7.13 -32.76
CA LYS A 253 7.55 -6.69 -33.11
C LYS A 253 6.76 -6.29 -31.86
N GLY A 254 6.85 -7.06 -30.77
CA GLY A 254 6.22 -6.75 -29.48
C GLY A 254 6.72 -5.44 -28.88
N LEU A 255 8.04 -5.23 -28.86
CA LEU A 255 8.69 -4.00 -28.40
C LEU A 255 8.29 -2.79 -29.23
N LYS A 256 8.23 -2.94 -30.56
CA LYS A 256 7.76 -1.86 -31.44
C LYS A 256 6.33 -1.44 -31.07
N LYS A 257 5.40 -2.39 -31.01
CA LYS A 257 4.01 -2.10 -30.61
C LYS A 257 3.93 -1.47 -29.22
N PHE A 258 4.70 -1.97 -28.25
CA PHE A 258 4.70 -1.45 -26.89
C PHE A 258 5.26 -0.02 -26.81
N THR A 259 6.31 0.26 -27.58
CA THR A 259 6.95 1.59 -27.57
C THR A 259 6.19 2.62 -28.40
N ASP A 260 5.43 2.17 -29.41
CA ASP A 260 4.42 2.98 -30.11
C ASP A 260 3.27 3.32 -29.14
N PHE A 261 2.76 2.35 -28.36
CA PHE A 261 1.80 2.63 -27.27
C PHE A 261 2.36 3.67 -26.29
N LEU A 262 3.57 3.50 -25.75
CA LEU A 262 4.19 4.48 -24.85
C LEU A 262 4.39 5.88 -25.48
N ARG A 263 4.45 5.96 -26.81
CA ARG A 263 4.57 7.24 -27.52
C ARG A 263 3.24 7.97 -27.53
N GLU A 264 2.16 7.26 -27.82
CA GLU A 264 0.80 7.76 -28.00
C GLU A 264 0.06 7.95 -26.66
N THR A 265 0.38 7.13 -25.67
CA THR A 265 -0.27 7.16 -24.37
C THR A 265 0.03 8.44 -23.61
N THR A 266 -1.05 9.06 -23.10
CA THR A 266 -0.94 10.23 -22.23
C THR A 266 -0.34 9.81 -20.88
N PRO A 267 0.72 10.49 -20.39
CA PRO A 267 1.25 10.24 -19.05
C PRO A 267 0.20 10.54 -17.99
N GLN A 268 0.12 9.68 -16.98
CA GLN A 268 -0.71 9.92 -15.81
C GLN A 268 0.13 10.49 -14.67
N GLN A 269 -0.32 11.61 -14.11
CA GLN A 269 0.25 12.16 -12.89
C GLN A 269 -0.17 11.30 -11.71
N LEU A 270 0.77 10.98 -10.82
CA LEU A 270 0.50 10.08 -9.69
C LEU A 270 -0.19 10.74 -8.50
N LYS A 271 -0.76 11.94 -8.66
CA LYS A 271 -1.44 12.67 -7.57
C LYS A 271 -2.65 11.89 -7.04
N THR A 272 -3.50 11.37 -7.92
CA THR A 272 -4.66 10.56 -7.53
C THR A 272 -4.22 9.28 -6.83
N THR A 273 -3.22 8.58 -7.37
CA THR A 273 -2.58 7.39 -6.77
C THR A 273 -2.02 7.68 -5.38
N VAL A 274 -1.32 8.80 -5.19
CA VAL A 274 -0.82 9.22 -3.86
C VAL A 274 -1.96 9.47 -2.89
N GLU A 275 -3.07 10.08 -3.33
CA GLU A 275 -4.24 10.30 -2.48
C GLU A 275 -4.97 8.99 -2.14
N VAL A 276 -5.07 8.04 -3.07
CA VAL A 276 -5.61 6.68 -2.79
C VAL A 276 -4.83 6.03 -1.66
N LEU A 277 -3.50 6.04 -1.74
CA LEU A 277 -2.63 5.44 -0.74
C LEU A 277 -2.73 6.16 0.62
N ASN A 278 -2.80 7.49 0.60
CA ASN A 278 -3.08 8.30 1.80
C ASN A 278 -4.41 7.95 2.45
N GLU A 279 -5.50 7.91 1.69
CA GLU A 279 -6.84 7.65 2.21
C GLU A 279 -6.95 6.24 2.81
N ARG A 280 -6.25 5.24 2.27
CA ARG A 280 -6.16 3.90 2.88
C ARG A 280 -5.46 3.95 4.25
N ILE A 281 -4.32 4.63 4.34
CA ILE A 281 -3.60 4.80 5.61
C ILE A 281 -4.46 5.54 6.63
N ARG A 282 -5.14 6.61 6.21
CA ARG A 282 -6.08 7.38 7.04
C ARG A 282 -7.25 6.50 7.51
N LEU A 283 -7.84 5.69 6.64
CA LEU A 283 -8.92 4.76 7.00
C LEU A 283 -8.48 3.79 8.11
N THR A 284 -7.34 3.11 7.93
CA THR A 284 -6.79 2.18 8.93
C THR A 284 -6.52 2.89 10.26
N ALA A 285 -5.89 4.06 10.21
CA ALA A 285 -5.58 4.86 11.39
C ALA A 285 -6.84 5.33 12.14
N CYS A 286 -7.85 5.81 11.42
CA CYS A 286 -9.14 6.21 11.99
C CYS A 286 -9.87 5.03 12.64
N ILE A 287 -9.84 3.84 12.03
CA ILE A 287 -10.44 2.62 12.60
C ILE A 287 -9.74 2.19 13.89
N GLN A 288 -8.41 2.22 13.91
CA GLN A 288 -7.64 1.89 15.11
C GLN A 288 -7.98 2.84 16.26
N ASN A 289 -7.96 4.15 16.00
CA ASN A 289 -8.31 5.15 16.99
C ASN A 289 -9.78 5.02 17.43
N LEU A 290 -10.72 4.74 16.52
CA LEU A 290 -12.12 4.48 16.83
C LEU A 290 -12.29 3.26 17.76
N LYS A 291 -11.58 2.16 17.52
CA LYS A 291 -11.59 0.98 18.42
C LYS A 291 -11.11 1.33 19.83
N GLU A 292 -9.97 2.04 19.94
CA GLU A 292 -9.43 2.50 21.23
C GLU A 292 -10.40 3.45 21.95
N ARG A 293 -11.09 4.31 21.19
CA ARG A 293 -12.07 5.24 21.73
C ARG A 293 -13.35 4.57 22.20
N ILE A 294 -13.85 3.57 21.47
CA ILE A 294 -14.98 2.76 21.92
C ILE A 294 -14.66 2.12 23.27
N GLN A 295 -13.48 1.50 23.41
CA GLN A 295 -13.03 0.94 24.67
C GLN A 295 -12.95 2.00 25.79
N LEU A 296 -12.41 3.18 25.50
CA LEU A 296 -12.35 4.29 26.45
C LEU A 296 -13.75 4.75 26.88
N THR A 297 -14.66 4.91 25.92
CA THR A 297 -16.05 5.33 26.16
C THR A 297 -16.77 4.31 27.03
N GLU A 298 -16.67 3.02 26.72
CA GLU A 298 -17.28 1.95 27.52
C GLU A 298 -16.75 1.92 28.97
N LEU A 299 -15.45 2.14 29.16
CA LEU A 299 -14.85 2.23 30.50
C LEU A 299 -15.35 3.48 31.25
N LYS A 300 -15.41 4.63 30.58
CA LYS A 300 -15.93 5.86 31.20
C LYS A 300 -17.41 5.77 31.54
N GLN A 301 -18.21 5.13 30.68
CA GLN A 301 -19.62 4.86 30.97
C GLN A 301 -19.78 3.98 32.20
N ARG A 302 -18.93 2.95 32.37
CA ARG A 302 -18.89 2.15 33.60
C ARG A 302 -18.50 2.97 34.83
N GLU A 303 -17.48 3.83 34.76
CA GLU A 303 -17.11 4.73 35.87
C GLU A 303 -18.30 5.64 36.24
N ILE A 304 -18.98 6.21 35.25
CA ILE A 304 -20.15 7.07 35.46
C ILE A 304 -21.31 6.28 36.09
N GLN A 305 -21.61 5.07 35.61
CA GLN A 305 -22.65 4.20 36.16
C GLN A 305 -22.38 3.85 37.62
N GLN A 306 -21.16 3.43 37.96
CA GLN A 306 -20.74 3.17 39.35
C GLN A 306 -20.93 4.42 40.23
N THR A 307 -20.58 5.60 39.70
CA THR A 307 -20.78 6.87 40.40
C THR A 307 -22.26 7.16 40.62
N GLN A 308 -23.11 7.00 39.60
CA GLN A 308 -24.55 7.23 39.71
C GLN A 308 -25.22 6.26 40.70
N GLU A 309 -24.86 4.98 40.66
CA GLU A 309 -25.37 3.96 41.60
C GLU A 309 -24.97 4.27 43.04
N ALA A 310 -23.72 4.67 43.25
CA ALA A 310 -23.25 5.05 44.57
C ALA A 310 -23.92 6.32 45.09
N LEU A 311 -24.06 7.35 44.24
CA LEU A 311 -24.79 8.57 44.63
C LEU A 311 -26.23 8.24 45.03
N LYS A 312 -26.93 7.40 44.27
CA LYS A 312 -28.30 6.95 44.62
C LYS A 312 -28.35 6.19 45.94
N LYS A 313 -27.34 5.36 46.25
CA LYS A 313 -27.27 4.63 47.52
C LYS A 313 -27.07 5.57 48.72
N HIS A 314 -26.36 6.67 48.52
CA HIS A 314 -26.03 7.66 49.55
C HIS A 314 -26.90 8.93 49.44
N GLU A 315 -28.12 8.84 48.88
CA GLU A 315 -29.00 9.99 48.66
C GLU A 315 -29.37 10.70 49.97
N GLU A 316 -29.76 9.96 51.01
CA GLU A 316 -30.13 10.51 52.32
C GLU A 316 -28.92 11.15 53.03
N GLU A 317 -27.76 10.50 52.94
CA GLU A 317 -26.49 11.04 53.46
C GLU A 317 -26.11 12.35 52.76
N MET A 318 -26.38 12.48 51.45
CA MET A 318 -26.20 13.74 50.71
C MET A 318 -27.18 14.83 51.15
N LYS A 319 -28.45 14.49 51.46
CA LYS A 319 -29.44 15.45 51.97
C LYS A 319 -29.05 15.98 53.36
N ASN A 320 -28.39 15.15 54.16
CA ASN A 320 -27.93 15.49 55.51
C ASN A 320 -26.52 16.11 55.56
N ASP A 321 -25.88 16.40 54.41
CA ASP A 321 -24.49 16.89 54.31
C ASP A 321 -23.46 15.96 55.00
N GLU A 322 -23.74 14.66 55.06
CA GLU A 322 -22.86 13.66 55.66
C GLU A 322 -21.67 13.33 54.74
N LYS A 323 -20.52 12.99 55.36
CA LYS A 323 -19.31 12.62 54.63
C LYS A 323 -19.31 11.13 54.32
N PHE A 324 -19.32 10.79 53.04
CA PHE A 324 -19.11 9.42 52.57
C PHE A 324 -18.04 9.35 51.48
N THR A 325 -17.58 8.13 51.23
CA THR A 325 -16.61 7.81 50.17
C THR A 325 -17.18 6.77 49.25
N VAL A 326 -16.99 6.95 47.95
CA VAL A 326 -17.38 6.01 46.90
C VAL A 326 -16.14 5.38 46.31
N GLU A 327 -16.14 4.06 46.15
CA GLU A 327 -15.11 3.35 45.37
C GLU A 327 -15.56 3.26 43.91
N VAL A 328 -14.74 3.77 42.98
CA VAL A 328 -14.99 3.68 41.53
C VAL A 328 -13.74 3.19 40.80
N ASP A 329 -13.95 2.53 39.67
CA ASP A 329 -12.91 2.19 38.71
C ASP A 329 -12.61 3.40 37.83
N GLU A 330 -11.70 4.26 38.30
CA GLU A 330 -11.31 5.45 37.56
C GLU A 330 -10.51 5.09 36.31
N VAL A 331 -10.92 5.67 35.19
CA VAL A 331 -10.26 5.50 33.90
C VAL A 331 -9.16 6.54 33.72
N TYR A 332 -7.97 6.09 33.35
CA TYR A 332 -6.84 6.97 33.04
C TYR A 332 -6.06 6.46 31.82
N LYS A 333 -5.24 7.33 31.25
CA LYS A 333 -4.30 6.99 30.18
C LYS A 333 -2.89 6.93 30.74
N GLU A 334 -2.15 5.90 30.37
CA GLU A 334 -0.71 5.82 30.62
C GLU A 334 0.05 5.79 29.30
N LYS A 335 1.33 6.15 29.34
CA LYS A 335 2.23 5.98 28.21
C LYS A 335 2.89 4.61 28.31
N GLN A 336 2.74 3.80 27.27
CA GLN A 336 3.40 2.51 27.16
C GLN A 336 4.43 2.56 26.03
N THR A 337 5.68 2.20 26.34
CA THR A 337 6.73 2.07 25.33
C THR A 337 6.39 0.93 24.36
N ILE A 338 6.48 1.22 23.06
CA ILE A 338 6.39 0.22 22.00
C ILE A 338 7.80 -0.21 21.58
N ARG A 339 7.93 -1.41 21.00
CA ARG A 339 9.17 -1.75 20.29
C ARG A 339 9.29 -0.79 19.11
N ALA A 340 10.17 0.19 19.28
CA ALA A 340 10.58 1.11 18.24
C ALA A 340 12.04 0.82 17.94
N GLY A 341 12.37 0.69 16.66
CA GLY A 341 13.72 0.39 16.22
C GLY A 341 13.94 0.88 14.81
N TRP A 342 15.22 1.06 14.48
CA TRP A 342 15.63 1.24 13.10
C TRP A 342 15.50 -0.10 12.40
N TRP A 343 14.38 -0.30 11.70
CA TRP A 343 14.24 -1.47 10.85
C TRP A 343 15.03 -1.24 9.56
N LEU A 344 15.94 -2.17 9.23
CA LEU A 344 16.83 -2.12 8.05
C LEU A 344 17.72 -0.86 7.92
N GLY A 345 17.92 -0.09 9.00
CA GLY A 345 18.81 1.08 8.97
C GLY A 345 18.22 2.36 8.34
N PHE A 346 16.93 2.37 7.98
CA PHE A 346 16.28 3.53 7.32
C PHE A 346 14.84 3.81 7.77
N PHE A 347 14.16 2.86 8.43
CA PHE A 347 12.78 3.03 8.88
C PHE A 347 12.74 3.26 10.38
N TYR A 348 12.14 4.38 10.81
CA TYR A 348 11.92 4.67 12.24
C TYR A 348 10.48 4.30 12.59
N GLU A 349 10.34 3.10 13.15
CA GLU A 349 9.07 2.63 13.71
C GLU A 349 8.72 3.46 14.95
N GLY A 350 7.61 4.19 14.90
CA GLY A 350 7.12 5.02 15.99
C GLY A 350 5.65 5.37 15.77
N ALA A 351 4.99 5.87 16.81
CA ALA A 351 3.60 6.28 16.74
C ALA A 351 3.48 7.80 16.65
N THR A 352 2.63 8.30 15.76
CA THR A 352 2.19 9.69 15.78
C THR A 352 1.04 9.82 16.77
N CYS A 353 1.26 10.57 17.85
CA CYS A 353 0.30 10.72 18.94
C CYS A 353 -0.08 12.20 19.12
N CYS A 354 -1.36 12.47 19.37
CA CYS A 354 -1.85 13.79 19.73
C CYS A 354 -1.71 13.99 21.25
N THR A 355 -0.96 15.00 21.67
CA THR A 355 -0.75 15.30 23.10
C THR A 355 -1.90 16.07 23.72
N VAL A 356 -2.73 16.75 22.91
CA VAL A 356 -3.91 17.50 23.35
C VAL A 356 -5.12 16.58 23.58
N CYS A 357 -5.31 15.58 22.72
CA CYS A 357 -6.38 14.59 22.85
C CYS A 357 -5.92 13.34 23.62
N GLU A 358 -4.61 13.16 23.79
CA GLU A 358 -3.98 11.95 24.30
C GLU A 358 -4.35 10.70 23.48
N GLU A 359 -4.29 10.81 22.16
CA GLU A 359 -4.78 9.78 21.22
C GLU A 359 -3.68 9.28 20.28
N ASN A 360 -3.69 7.99 19.97
CA ASN A 360 -2.77 7.37 19.03
C ASN A 360 -3.31 7.57 17.60
N CYS A 361 -2.78 8.58 16.92
CA CYS A 361 -3.34 9.02 15.64
C CYS A 361 -2.89 8.13 14.47
N HIS A 362 -1.65 7.63 14.50
CA HIS A 362 -1.11 6.69 13.52
C HIS A 362 -0.04 5.82 14.20
N ARG A 363 -0.36 4.55 14.47
CA ARG A 363 0.52 3.63 15.22
C ARG A 363 1.22 2.61 14.33
N THR A 364 0.46 1.85 13.55
CA THR A 364 1.01 0.82 12.64
C THR A 364 1.26 1.42 11.26
N GLY A 365 2.42 1.14 10.65
CA GLY A 365 2.74 1.65 9.31
C GLY A 365 3.28 3.09 9.28
N CYS A 366 3.45 3.75 10.43
CA CYS A 366 4.12 5.06 10.51
C CYS A 366 5.66 4.88 10.51
N THR A 367 6.20 4.21 9.50
CA THR A 367 7.60 3.79 9.41
C THR A 367 8.50 4.82 8.73
N ILE A 368 7.93 5.60 7.79
CA ILE A 368 8.69 6.48 6.89
C ILE A 368 8.67 7.94 7.35
N ALA A 369 7.55 8.44 7.87
CA ALA A 369 7.39 9.85 8.23
C ALA A 369 8.41 10.28 9.31
N PRO A 370 9.36 11.20 9.04
CA PRO A 370 10.38 11.58 10.03
C PRO A 370 9.81 12.39 11.20
N ASN A 371 8.66 13.04 11.00
CA ASN A 371 8.01 13.88 11.99
C ASN A 371 6.49 13.90 11.75
N PRO A 372 5.68 14.44 12.69
CA PRO A 372 4.23 14.47 12.54
C PRO A 372 3.74 15.19 11.29
N LYS A 373 4.42 16.24 10.82
CA LYS A 373 4.03 17.00 9.62
C LYS A 373 4.08 16.13 8.35
N SER A 374 4.99 15.18 8.32
CA SER A 374 5.18 14.24 7.21
C SER A 374 4.28 13.00 7.30
N CYS A 375 3.47 12.86 8.36
CA CYS A 375 2.61 11.71 8.57
C CYS A 375 1.33 11.79 7.70
N GLU A 376 0.92 10.68 7.11
CA GLU A 376 -0.18 10.58 6.15
C GLU A 376 -1.55 10.96 6.72
N VAL A 377 -1.71 10.82 8.04
CA VAL A 377 -2.90 11.26 8.77
C VAL A 377 -2.99 12.78 8.91
N MET A 378 -1.96 13.53 8.52
CA MET A 378 -2.03 14.98 8.44
C MET A 378 -2.49 15.41 7.05
N LYS A 379 -3.56 16.21 7.00
CA LYS A 379 -4.10 16.81 5.79
C LYS A 379 -4.34 18.30 6.06
N ASP A 380 -3.82 19.17 5.19
CA ASP A 380 -3.97 20.62 5.30
C ASP A 380 -3.58 21.19 6.68
N GLY A 381 -2.50 20.63 7.27
CA GLY A 381 -1.98 21.04 8.58
C GLY A 381 -2.78 20.55 9.79
N ARG A 382 -3.77 19.68 9.60
CA ARG A 382 -4.61 19.10 10.66
C ARG A 382 -4.61 17.58 10.61
N CYS A 383 -4.78 16.95 11.77
CA CYS A 383 -4.90 15.51 11.87
C CYS A 383 -6.30 15.05 11.48
N THR A 384 -6.40 14.02 10.63
CA THR A 384 -7.67 13.41 10.22
C THR A 384 -8.14 12.33 11.19
N SER A 385 -7.27 11.84 12.08
CA SER A 385 -7.56 10.73 13.01
C SER A 385 -8.05 11.19 14.38
N CYS A 386 -7.41 12.19 15.01
CA CYS A 386 -7.79 12.57 16.38
C CYS A 386 -9.16 13.27 16.47
N THR A 387 -9.77 13.19 17.65
CA THR A 387 -11.11 13.70 17.95
C THR A 387 -11.31 15.17 17.59
N ARG A 388 -10.33 16.03 17.86
CA ARG A 388 -10.46 17.49 17.69
C ARG A 388 -9.88 18.00 16.37
N LYS A 389 -9.44 17.10 15.47
CA LYS A 389 -8.70 17.46 14.24
C LYS A 389 -7.60 18.48 14.52
N CYS A 390 -6.83 18.19 15.58
CA CYS A 390 -5.82 19.08 16.12
C CYS A 390 -4.77 19.44 15.06
N PRO A 391 -4.15 20.64 15.16
CA PRO A 391 -3.05 21.01 14.28
C PRO A 391 -1.85 20.07 14.45
N VAL A 392 -0.98 20.02 13.44
CA VAL A 392 0.27 19.24 13.48
C VAL A 392 1.10 19.54 14.73
N SER A 393 1.12 20.79 15.21
CA SER A 393 1.87 21.20 16.41
C SER A 393 1.42 20.52 17.71
N ALA A 394 0.22 19.97 17.75
CA ALA A 394 -0.27 19.20 18.91
C ALA A 394 0.23 17.74 18.91
N HIS A 395 0.95 17.32 17.87
CA HIS A 395 1.36 15.94 17.67
C HIS A 395 2.86 15.76 17.86
N VAL A 396 3.22 14.56 18.30
CA VAL A 396 4.60 14.08 18.43
C VAL A 396 4.74 12.72 17.74
N LYS A 397 5.93 12.38 17.28
CA LYS A 397 6.26 11.04 16.78
C LYS A 397 7.23 10.39 17.74
N GLU A 398 6.80 9.34 18.44
CA GLU A 398 7.53 8.79 19.58
C GLU A 398 7.48 7.27 19.64
N ASN A 399 8.33 6.68 20.49
CA ASN A 399 8.37 5.24 20.76
C ASN A 399 7.40 4.79 21.87
N TRP A 400 6.35 5.56 22.12
CA TRP A 400 5.32 5.23 23.09
C TRP A 400 3.94 5.56 22.55
N ILE A 401 2.93 4.94 23.14
CA ILE A 401 1.52 5.14 22.84
C ILE A 401 0.72 5.40 24.12
N TYR A 402 -0.45 5.99 23.99
CA TYR A 402 -1.42 6.06 25.08
C TYR A 402 -2.18 4.73 25.21
N VAL A 403 -2.25 4.17 26.41
CA VAL A 403 -3.05 2.99 26.71
C VAL A 403 -4.04 3.33 27.81
N THR A 404 -5.31 2.98 27.57
CA THR A 404 -6.37 3.16 28.56
C THR A 404 -6.29 2.06 29.62
N LYS A 405 -6.27 2.46 30.89
CA LYS A 405 -6.30 1.58 32.06
C LYS A 405 -7.33 2.04 33.08
N THR A 406 -7.65 1.15 34.01
CA THR A 406 -8.47 1.45 35.18
C THR A 406 -7.70 1.24 36.46
N ARG A 407 -8.07 2.00 37.49
CA ARG A 407 -7.60 1.81 38.87
C ARG A 407 -8.74 2.04 39.84
N LYS A 408 -8.78 1.26 40.91
CA LYS A 408 -9.72 1.48 42.00
C LYS A 408 -9.30 2.69 42.82
N VAL A 409 -10.20 3.65 42.98
CA VAL A 409 -9.97 4.85 43.80
C VAL A 409 -11.18 5.11 44.69
N LYS A 410 -10.91 5.57 45.91
CA LYS A 410 -11.95 6.09 46.81
C LYS A 410 -12.06 7.59 46.59
N LYS A 411 -13.24 8.06 46.14
CA LYS A 411 -13.57 9.46 45.92
C LYS A 411 -14.52 9.94 47.01
N THR A 412 -14.27 11.11 47.59
CA THR A 412 -15.24 11.75 48.50
C THR A 412 -16.35 12.41 47.69
N LEU A 413 -17.49 12.72 48.33
CA LEU A 413 -18.53 13.52 47.68
C LEU A 413 -17.98 14.85 47.13
N GLN A 414 -17.07 15.52 47.86
CA GLN A 414 -16.46 16.76 47.40
C GLN A 414 -15.62 16.56 46.13
N ASP A 415 -14.94 15.42 45.98
CA ASP A 415 -14.16 15.11 44.78
C ASP A 415 -15.06 14.88 43.57
N VAL A 416 -16.22 14.24 43.79
CA VAL A 416 -17.25 14.06 42.75
C VAL A 416 -17.83 15.42 42.35
N LYS A 417 -18.27 16.24 43.33
CA LYS A 417 -18.77 17.59 43.07
C LYS A 417 -17.77 18.46 42.30
N LYS A 418 -16.50 18.49 42.71
CA LYS A 418 -15.45 19.24 42.00
C LYS A 418 -15.26 18.81 40.53
N LYS A 419 -15.48 17.53 40.22
CA LYS A 419 -15.31 17.01 38.85
C LYS A 419 -16.51 17.36 37.96
N TYR A 420 -17.72 17.38 38.52
CA TYR A 420 -18.98 17.49 37.77
C TYR A 420 -19.74 18.82 37.98
N GLU A 421 -19.26 19.73 38.83
CA GLU A 421 -19.90 21.02 39.15
C GLU A 421 -18.98 22.23 38.89
N LYS A 422 -19.60 23.39 38.67
CA LYS A 422 -18.95 24.71 38.74
C LYS A 422 -19.39 25.54 39.95
N GLU A 423 -20.45 25.17 40.68
CA GLU A 423 -20.96 25.83 41.90
C GLU A 423 -22.01 24.93 42.59
N LYS A 424 -22.32 25.21 43.88
CA LYS A 424 -23.18 24.39 44.78
C LYS A 424 -24.40 23.81 44.06
N SER A 425 -24.39 22.50 43.79
CA SER A 425 -25.51 21.82 43.15
C SER A 425 -26.11 20.71 44.04
N ASP A 426 -27.39 20.41 43.78
CA ASP A 426 -28.17 19.35 44.43
C ASP A 426 -27.93 17.97 43.78
N PHE A 427 -28.53 16.92 44.35
CA PHE A 427 -28.40 15.55 43.87
C PHE A 427 -28.86 15.36 42.41
N GLU A 428 -29.98 15.99 42.03
CA GLU A 428 -30.56 15.85 40.69
C GLU A 428 -29.66 16.46 39.61
N SER A 429 -29.09 17.63 39.88
CA SER A 429 -28.16 18.30 38.96
C SER A 429 -26.86 17.51 38.73
N LEU A 430 -26.33 16.85 39.77
CA LEU A 430 -25.19 15.94 39.63
C LEU A 430 -25.51 14.73 38.73
N LEU A 431 -26.64 14.07 38.96
CA LEU A 431 -27.07 12.95 38.11
C LEU A 431 -27.28 13.40 36.67
N LYS A 432 -27.88 14.57 36.47
CA LYS A 432 -28.09 15.16 35.13
C LYS A 432 -26.76 15.43 34.41
N ASN A 433 -25.76 15.98 35.10
CA ASN A 433 -24.44 16.24 34.52
C ASN A 433 -23.72 14.93 34.14
N LEU A 434 -23.82 13.89 34.98
CA LEU A 434 -23.29 12.57 34.68
C LEU A 434 -23.95 11.95 33.43
N THR A 435 -25.28 12.02 33.33
CA THR A 435 -26.02 11.58 32.15
C THR A 435 -25.60 12.35 30.90
N LYS A 436 -25.45 13.67 31.00
CA LYS A 436 -24.97 14.52 29.90
C LYS A 436 -23.57 14.12 29.42
N GLU A 437 -22.64 13.78 30.33
CA GLU A 437 -21.32 13.29 29.92
C GLU A 437 -21.42 11.94 29.17
N MET A 438 -22.32 11.04 29.58
CA MET A 438 -22.57 9.80 28.82
C MET A 438 -23.06 10.08 27.40
N GLU A 439 -24.00 11.02 27.24
CA GLU A 439 -24.51 11.46 25.93
C GLU A 439 -23.40 12.10 25.07
N GLU A 440 -22.54 12.93 25.65
CA GLU A 440 -21.42 13.55 24.95
C GLU A 440 -20.38 12.52 24.48
N LEU A 441 -20.13 11.47 25.28
CA LEU A 441 -19.25 10.37 24.90
C LEU A 441 -19.80 9.57 23.71
N GLU A 442 -21.11 9.29 23.72
CA GLU A 442 -21.81 8.61 22.62
C GLU A 442 -21.80 9.44 21.33
N LYS A 443 -22.13 10.73 21.43
CA LYS A 443 -22.07 11.66 20.28
C LYS A 443 -20.66 11.72 19.67
N GLY A 444 -19.64 11.70 20.51
CA GLY A 444 -18.24 11.67 20.08
C GLY A 444 -17.86 10.41 19.31
N LYS A 445 -18.37 9.24 19.74
CA LYS A 445 -18.21 7.96 19.03
C LYS A 445 -18.90 8.00 17.67
N ASP A 446 -20.12 8.51 17.62
CA ASP A 446 -20.92 8.60 16.40
C ASP A 446 -20.30 9.51 15.35
N GLN A 447 -19.74 10.64 15.75
CA GLN A 447 -19.02 11.54 14.85
C GLN A 447 -17.79 10.84 14.25
N MET A 448 -17.04 10.10 15.05
CA MET A 448 -15.83 9.43 14.57
C MET A 448 -16.14 8.26 13.62
N LEU A 449 -17.24 7.55 13.88
CA LEU A 449 -17.77 6.54 12.96
C LEU A 449 -18.16 7.14 11.61
N GLU A 450 -18.76 8.33 11.61
CA GLU A 450 -19.10 9.07 10.40
C GLU A 450 -17.85 9.44 9.58
N GLU A 451 -16.86 10.02 10.25
CA GLU A 451 -15.59 10.41 9.61
C GLU A 451 -14.85 9.20 9.02
N THR A 452 -14.89 8.07 9.72
CA THR A 452 -14.30 6.82 9.23
C THR A 452 -15.02 6.31 7.98
N PHE A 453 -16.36 6.40 7.95
CA PHE A 453 -17.14 6.06 6.77
C PHE A 453 -16.84 6.99 5.58
N GLN A 454 -16.61 8.28 5.84
CA GLN A 454 -16.26 9.22 4.77
C GLN A 454 -14.97 8.84 4.05
N HIS A 455 -13.97 8.28 4.74
CA HIS A 455 -12.77 7.75 4.09
C HIS A 455 -13.09 6.60 3.11
N VAL A 456 -14.04 5.71 3.45
CA VAL A 456 -14.51 4.65 2.54
C VAL A 456 -15.18 5.24 1.31
N VAL A 457 -16.02 6.26 1.49
CA VAL A 457 -16.69 6.96 0.37
C VAL A 457 -15.67 7.65 -0.53
N ASN A 458 -14.67 8.32 0.04
CA ASN A 458 -13.60 8.95 -0.73
C ASN A 458 -12.84 7.91 -1.56
N LEU A 459 -12.44 6.78 -0.95
CA LEU A 459 -11.76 5.69 -1.65
C LEU A 459 -12.59 5.14 -2.81
N GLU A 460 -13.90 4.97 -2.63
CA GLU A 460 -14.80 4.54 -3.72
C GLU A 460 -14.82 5.53 -4.89
N GLN A 461 -14.61 6.83 -4.63
CA GLN A 461 -14.55 7.85 -5.67
C GLN A 461 -13.23 7.86 -6.43
N ILE A 462 -12.09 7.73 -5.73
CA ILE A 462 -10.77 7.95 -6.33
C ILE A 462 -10.02 6.66 -6.73
N ALA A 463 -10.25 5.54 -6.04
CA ALA A 463 -9.48 4.33 -6.25
C ALA A 463 -9.93 3.54 -7.47
N LEU A 464 -8.97 3.00 -8.23
CA LEU A 464 -9.25 2.13 -9.36
C LEU A 464 -10.00 0.87 -8.91
N LYS A 465 -9.52 0.25 -7.83
CA LYS A 465 -10.16 -0.90 -7.17
C LYS A 465 -10.30 -0.67 -5.67
N VAL A 466 -11.47 -0.13 -5.26
CA VAL A 466 -11.82 0.05 -3.84
C VAL A 466 -12.13 -1.29 -3.16
N ASP A 467 -12.73 -2.22 -3.90
CA ASP A 467 -13.14 -3.57 -3.50
C ASP A 467 -11.91 -4.50 -3.41
N SER A 468 -10.97 -4.16 -2.53
CA SER A 468 -9.66 -4.79 -2.34
C SER A 468 -9.53 -5.39 -0.95
N VAL A 469 -8.59 -6.31 -0.76
CA VAL A 469 -8.35 -6.97 0.55
C VAL A 469 -8.12 -5.94 1.67
N SER A 470 -7.38 -4.87 1.41
CA SER A 470 -7.07 -3.84 2.40
C SER A 470 -8.28 -2.98 2.81
N THR A 471 -9.30 -2.84 1.95
CA THR A 471 -10.57 -2.20 2.35
C THR A 471 -11.48 -3.20 3.07
N HIS A 472 -11.52 -4.45 2.61
CA HIS A 472 -12.44 -5.47 3.11
C HIS A 472 -12.24 -5.79 4.59
N VAL A 473 -10.99 -5.86 5.07
CA VAL A 473 -10.65 -6.14 6.49
C VAL A 473 -11.28 -5.14 7.47
N HIS A 474 -11.63 -3.95 6.98
CA HIS A 474 -12.23 -2.88 7.74
C HIS A 474 -13.77 -2.88 7.69
N LEU A 475 -14.37 -3.48 6.65
CA LEU A 475 -15.81 -3.43 6.41
C LEU A 475 -16.62 -4.12 7.52
N ASP A 476 -16.15 -5.24 8.07
CA ASP A 476 -16.87 -5.97 9.11
C ASP A 476 -17.07 -5.15 10.38
N PHE A 477 -16.01 -4.47 10.81
CA PHE A 477 -16.07 -3.59 11.97
C PHE A 477 -17.04 -2.43 11.72
N LEU A 478 -16.98 -1.79 10.55
CA LEU A 478 -17.88 -0.68 10.21
C LEU A 478 -19.33 -1.14 10.07
N LEU A 479 -19.58 -2.29 9.44
CA LEU A 479 -20.92 -2.88 9.31
C LEU A 479 -21.55 -3.16 10.67
N ALA A 480 -20.79 -3.77 11.59
CA ALA A 480 -21.26 -4.02 12.94
C ALA A 480 -21.65 -2.70 13.65
N LYS A 481 -20.78 -1.68 13.56
CA LYS A 481 -21.01 -0.39 14.23
C LYS A 481 -22.14 0.43 13.60
N MET A 482 -22.29 0.42 12.28
CA MET A 482 -23.43 1.06 11.61
C MET A 482 -24.76 0.38 11.96
N LYS A 483 -24.76 -0.95 12.09
CA LYS A 483 -25.94 -1.71 12.54
C LYS A 483 -26.31 -1.40 13.99
N GLU A 484 -25.32 -1.34 14.89
CA GLU A 484 -25.52 -0.95 16.29
C GLU A 484 -26.10 0.47 16.41
N LYS A 485 -25.63 1.41 15.56
CA LYS A 485 -26.14 2.79 15.51
C LYS A 485 -27.54 2.92 14.89
N GLY A 486 -27.97 1.94 14.10
CA GLY A 486 -29.24 1.99 13.36
C GLY A 486 -29.17 2.77 12.04
N ASP A 487 -27.97 3.11 11.54
CA ASP A 487 -27.80 3.80 10.26
C ASP A 487 -27.95 2.82 9.08
N THR A 488 -29.20 2.68 8.63
CA THR A 488 -29.57 1.69 7.62
C THR A 488 -28.97 2.02 6.24
N GLU A 489 -28.91 3.29 5.86
CA GLU A 489 -28.41 3.70 4.55
C GLU A 489 -26.92 3.36 4.40
N LYS A 490 -26.09 3.79 5.38
CA LYS A 490 -24.65 3.49 5.36
C LYS A 490 -24.38 2.01 5.49
N PHE A 491 -25.16 1.31 6.31
CA PHE A 491 -25.08 -0.14 6.42
C PHE A 491 -25.32 -0.83 5.08
N GLN A 492 -26.38 -0.45 4.34
CA GLN A 492 -26.64 -1.05 3.01
C GLN A 492 -25.53 -0.73 2.02
N LYS A 493 -24.97 0.48 2.05
CA LYS A 493 -23.83 0.84 1.19
C LYS A 493 -22.59 -0.02 1.46
N LEU A 494 -22.19 -0.15 2.72
CA LEU A 494 -21.08 -1.03 3.11
C LEU A 494 -21.38 -2.51 2.79
N LYS A 495 -22.63 -2.94 2.94
CA LYS A 495 -23.05 -4.31 2.62
C LYS A 495 -22.98 -4.57 1.12
N ALA A 496 -23.37 -3.60 0.29
CA ALA A 496 -23.23 -3.69 -1.16
C ALA A 496 -21.76 -3.76 -1.57
N MET A 497 -20.87 -2.95 -0.98
CA MET A 497 -19.42 -3.06 -1.18
C MET A 497 -18.93 -4.46 -0.82
N LYS A 498 -19.28 -4.95 0.37
CA LYS A 498 -18.89 -6.29 0.83
C LYS A 498 -19.38 -7.39 -0.11
N ARG A 499 -20.60 -7.27 -0.64
CA ARG A 499 -21.15 -8.26 -1.57
C ARG A 499 -20.41 -8.29 -2.90
N ARG A 500 -20.08 -7.13 -3.48
CA ARG A 500 -19.27 -7.06 -4.72
C ARG A 500 -17.94 -7.76 -4.57
N VAL A 501 -17.33 -7.59 -3.39
CA VAL A 501 -16.08 -8.24 -3.01
C VAL A 501 -16.24 -9.77 -2.88
N GLU A 502 -17.32 -10.25 -2.27
CA GLU A 502 -17.63 -11.68 -2.12
C GLU A 502 -18.08 -12.36 -3.42
N GLU A 503 -18.53 -11.60 -4.42
CA GLU A 503 -18.87 -12.09 -5.76
C GLU A 503 -17.66 -12.09 -6.71
N ASP A 504 -16.59 -11.36 -6.39
CA ASP A 504 -15.34 -11.31 -7.14
C ASP A 504 -14.49 -12.57 -6.86
N LYS A 505 -14.50 -13.52 -7.80
CA LYS A 505 -13.69 -14.74 -7.74
C LYS A 505 -12.20 -14.45 -7.52
N GLY A 506 -11.71 -13.35 -8.11
CA GLY A 506 -10.33 -12.93 -7.96
C GLY A 506 -10.02 -12.48 -6.54
N PHE A 507 -10.94 -11.74 -5.93
CA PHE A 507 -10.83 -11.39 -4.52
C PHE A 507 -10.83 -12.61 -3.61
N ILE A 508 -11.76 -13.57 -3.80
CA ILE A 508 -11.85 -14.78 -2.95
C ILE A 508 -10.52 -15.54 -2.96
N ALA A 509 -9.96 -15.73 -4.16
CA ALA A 509 -8.67 -16.37 -4.37
C ALA A 509 -7.55 -15.59 -3.62
N ALA A 510 -7.49 -14.28 -3.80
CA ALA A 510 -6.52 -13.42 -3.11
C ALA A 510 -6.64 -13.48 -1.58
N LEU A 511 -7.86 -13.55 -1.05
CA LEU A 511 -8.16 -13.65 0.37
C LEU A 511 -7.76 -15.03 0.93
N GLN A 512 -8.06 -16.11 0.21
CA GLN A 512 -7.66 -17.48 0.57
C GLN A 512 -6.13 -17.62 0.61
N TYR A 513 -5.43 -17.11 -0.40
CA TYR A 513 -3.98 -17.05 -0.40
C TYR A 513 -3.46 -16.31 0.83
N SER A 514 -4.02 -15.12 1.09
CA SER A 514 -3.64 -14.28 2.23
C SER A 514 -3.78 -15.02 3.57
N PHE A 515 -4.94 -15.64 3.82
CA PHE A 515 -5.17 -16.41 5.04
C PHE A 515 -4.31 -17.68 5.14
N SER A 516 -4.05 -18.37 4.03
CA SER A 516 -3.23 -19.59 4.01
C SER A 516 -1.79 -19.29 4.43
N LYS A 517 -1.21 -18.17 3.94
CA LYS A 517 0.12 -17.71 4.34
C LYS A 517 0.14 -17.29 5.79
N LEU A 518 -0.86 -16.56 6.28
CA LEU A 518 -0.90 -16.18 7.69
C LEU A 518 -0.99 -17.38 8.63
N LYS A 519 -1.70 -18.46 8.25
CA LYS A 519 -1.76 -19.70 9.02
C LYS A 519 -0.45 -20.50 9.00
N SER A 520 0.27 -20.52 7.88
CA SER A 520 1.53 -21.28 7.77
C SER A 520 2.68 -20.70 8.60
N PHE A 521 2.58 -19.44 9.03
CA PHE A 521 3.54 -18.74 9.90
C PHE A 521 3.19 -18.80 11.41
N GLY A 522 2.27 -19.68 11.81
CA GLY A 522 1.61 -19.66 13.11
C GLY A 522 2.48 -19.49 14.37
N LYS A 523 1.88 -18.76 15.34
CA LYS A 523 2.12 -18.69 16.80
C LYS A 523 2.93 -17.53 17.41
N THR A 524 3.57 -16.64 16.66
CA THR A 524 4.32 -15.51 17.28
C THR A 524 3.72 -14.12 17.05
N VAL A 525 2.54 -14.04 16.44
CA VAL A 525 1.92 -12.76 16.03
C VAL A 525 0.58 -12.52 16.72
N LYS A 526 0.53 -12.67 18.05
CA LYS A 526 -0.49 -11.98 18.86
C LYS A 526 0.04 -10.56 19.12
N GLY A 527 -0.11 -9.68 18.12
CA GLY A 527 0.18 -8.25 18.29
C GLY A 527 0.95 -7.55 17.17
N ALA A 528 1.33 -8.22 16.09
CA ALA A 528 2.10 -7.62 14.99
C ALA A 528 1.54 -7.93 13.59
N ILE A 529 0.21 -8.03 13.45
CA ILE A 529 -0.42 -7.94 12.12
C ILE A 529 -1.15 -6.59 12.06
N PRO A 530 -0.81 -5.71 11.10
CA PRO A 530 -1.69 -4.61 10.74
C PRO A 530 -2.89 -5.21 10.00
N TRP A 531 -4.02 -5.31 10.71
CA TRP A 531 -5.34 -5.53 10.11
C TRP A 531 -6.13 -4.24 10.17
#